data_AF-A0A1S6HFM4-F1
#
_entry.id   AF-A0A1S6HFM4-F1
#
_cell.length_a   1.000
_cell.length_b   1.000
_cell.length_c   1.000
_cell.angle_alpha   90.00
_cell.angle_beta   90.00
_cell.angle_gamma   90.00
#
_symmetry.space_group_name_H-M   'P 1'
#
loop_
_entity.id
_entity.type
_entity.pdbx_description
1 polymer ?
#
loop_
_entity_poly.entity_id
_entity_poly.type
_entity_poly.pdbx_seq_one_letter_code
_entity_poly.pdbx_strand_id
1 'polypeptide(L)'
;MTNKIQELEQKLNEQKNKFGLVGAKPARVQEFDDAENNFSAHINPYDWGIEVTLKTGYNPIQDLRQERYAKLKKIKDPLETLVLQVGSGHEVAHWELPFGSGKGCPFDTYNHDKIVEGIKKGLPKNKQQFASYLANAFEDTLINPRVKEYFGDFSGTILFWDGEGQRTQEETGKKGFTPLYEAFVKVNLHLFGDRLDKIFLRRNFTNNEKVDKAVNEVIKNLNLEEGINDTTPLFNKSQWPRMAEQYARAMSNLLDEMPQERMSAYDSGQGSPEDSKEKKSGNGVEEKSKSNEGKEEIVYGRYKAGETQSPNIESFEQLDTLYQKLAQDIPVKVEAITRESSMEISPLNYRPFDEETDNPLKIKTSKFFFDENGFNFAYPNQPLTIDYKQKVQRKAFPNLSLIWLDASGSMASGINGDSGSKIFIPYGDKSKYHFGVLGCYGIENFLIKQGIAPYIEFGMALFSGETRFKKGDYNDLPKIRKFRLNPDWNVTNLDASVLKQALSGEGDFALSISDGDVSNWDSEKEEIKKLIEQNYYAHIQLGSGTSMTEDLKYWGMPVFYVNSGEDLTKLMVDITKNTYHPFVQEANK
;
A
#
# COMPACT_ATOMS: atom_id res chain seq x y z
N MET A 1 2.99 44.91 8.28
CA MET A 1 3.98 43.95 8.81
C MET A 1 3.52 42.59 8.36
N THR A 2 4.14 42.05 7.31
CA THR A 2 3.89 40.69 6.84
C THR A 2 4.26 39.74 7.98
N ASN A 3 3.38 38.80 8.33
CA ASN A 3 3.63 37.82 9.38
C ASN A 3 4.88 37.01 9.00
N LYS A 4 5.88 36.91 9.89
CA LYS A 4 7.15 36.19 9.61
C LYS A 4 6.91 34.76 9.11
N ILE A 5 5.84 34.13 9.58
CA ILE A 5 5.38 32.82 9.13
C ILE A 5 4.96 32.82 7.65
N GLN A 6 4.25 33.84 7.19
CA GLN A 6 3.89 33.98 5.77
C GLN A 6 5.12 34.19 4.88
N GLU A 7 6.12 34.93 5.37
CA GLU A 7 7.40 35.10 4.66
C GLU A 7 8.14 33.76 4.53
N LEU A 8 8.21 32.99 5.62
CA LEU A 8 8.83 31.66 5.62
C LEU A 8 8.09 30.70 4.68
N GLU A 9 6.76 30.69 4.72
CA GLU A 9 5.93 29.87 3.84
C GLU A 9 6.15 30.20 2.35
N GLN A 10 6.23 31.49 2.01
CA GLN A 10 6.55 31.92 0.65
C GLN A 10 7.93 31.40 0.22
N LYS A 11 8.97 31.63 1.03
CA LYS A 11 10.34 31.19 0.71
C LYS A 11 10.45 29.67 0.62
N LEU A 12 9.72 28.95 1.48
CA LEU A 12 9.65 27.49 1.47
C LEU A 12 9.04 27.00 0.14
N ASN A 13 7.96 27.62 -0.32
CA ASN A 13 7.37 27.31 -1.62
C ASN A 13 8.30 27.67 -2.81
N GLU A 14 9.02 28.79 -2.74
CA GLU A 14 10.04 29.14 -3.74
C GLU A 14 11.17 28.11 -3.80
N GLN A 15 11.65 27.64 -2.65
CA GLN A 15 12.68 26.59 -2.60
C GLN A 15 12.14 25.23 -3.07
N LYS A 16 10.93 24.85 -2.64
CA LYS A 16 10.22 23.65 -3.11
C LYS A 16 10.18 23.60 -4.65
N ASN A 17 9.85 24.73 -5.29
CA ASN A 17 9.82 24.82 -6.74
C ASN A 17 11.21 24.65 -7.37
N LYS A 18 12.26 25.17 -6.74
CA LYS A 18 13.66 24.96 -7.19
C LYS A 18 14.09 23.50 -7.08
N PHE A 19 13.54 22.73 -6.13
CA PHE A 19 13.76 21.28 -6.08
C PHE A 19 13.06 20.54 -7.22
N GLY A 20 12.18 21.18 -7.99
CA GLY A 20 11.40 20.56 -9.07
C GLY A 20 9.98 20.13 -8.68
N LEU A 21 9.53 20.43 -7.45
CA LEU A 21 8.21 20.05 -6.92
C LEU A 21 7.10 21.08 -7.26
N VAL A 22 7.05 21.55 -8.51
CA VAL A 22 6.16 22.64 -8.97
C VAL A 22 4.66 22.27 -8.93
N GLY A 23 4.34 20.97 -8.98
CA GLY A 23 2.96 20.44 -8.89
C GLY A 23 2.53 19.97 -7.51
N ALA A 24 3.43 19.98 -6.52
CA ALA A 24 3.15 19.53 -5.16
C ALA A 24 2.23 20.49 -4.40
N LYS A 25 1.50 19.99 -3.40
CA LYS A 25 0.70 20.83 -2.49
C LYS A 25 1.57 21.97 -1.91
N PRO A 26 1.03 23.21 -1.78
CA PRO A 26 1.78 24.32 -1.20
C PRO A 26 2.35 23.95 0.16
N ALA A 27 3.61 24.28 0.39
CA ALA A 27 4.24 24.11 1.68
C ALA A 27 3.55 25.03 2.72
N ARG A 28 3.48 24.60 3.96
CA ARG A 28 2.82 25.32 5.07
C ARG A 28 3.74 25.45 6.26
N VAL A 29 3.71 26.61 6.91
CA VAL A 29 4.39 26.84 8.18
C VAL A 29 3.35 27.24 9.23
N GLN A 30 3.33 26.53 10.35
CA GLN A 30 2.36 26.74 11.43
C GLN A 30 3.07 26.95 12.76
N GLU A 31 2.48 27.76 13.64
CA GLU A 31 2.94 27.99 15.01
C GLU A 31 1.88 27.49 16.01
N PHE A 32 2.34 26.81 17.06
CA PHE A 32 1.49 26.39 18.17
C PHE A 32 2.17 26.69 19.51
N ASP A 33 1.39 27.18 20.48
CA ASP A 33 1.87 27.46 21.83
C ASP A 33 2.22 26.16 22.59
N ASP A 34 1.42 25.12 22.35
CA ASP A 34 1.49 23.80 22.97
C ASP A 34 2.29 22.77 22.15
N ALA A 35 3.04 23.23 21.13
CA ALA A 35 3.94 22.35 20.39
C ALA A 35 4.91 21.64 21.36
N GLU A 36 4.93 20.30 21.31
CA GLU A 36 5.84 19.48 22.12
C GLU A 36 7.29 19.81 21.79
N ASN A 37 7.58 20.00 20.50
CA ASN A 37 8.90 20.30 20.00
C ASN A 37 9.00 21.73 19.46
N ASN A 38 10.17 22.33 19.62
CA ASN A 38 10.46 23.69 19.12
C ASN A 38 10.36 23.80 17.59
N PHE A 39 10.73 22.72 16.90
CA PHE A 39 10.74 22.61 15.45
C PHE A 39 10.36 21.19 15.08
N SER A 40 9.40 21.04 14.17
CA SER A 40 9.18 19.82 13.43
C SER A 40 8.87 20.07 11.97
N ALA A 41 9.22 19.10 11.13
CA ALA A 41 8.97 19.18 9.70
C ALA A 41 8.74 17.81 9.10
N HIS A 42 7.91 17.75 8.07
CA HIS A 42 7.70 16.55 7.30
C HIS A 42 7.25 16.84 5.87
N ILE A 43 7.47 15.86 4.99
CA ILE A 43 6.89 15.85 3.66
C ILE A 43 5.81 14.77 3.56
N ASN A 44 4.65 15.14 3.05
CA ASN A 44 3.57 14.20 2.82
C ASN A 44 3.88 13.34 1.56
N PRO A 45 3.91 12.00 1.69
CA PRO A 45 4.27 11.12 0.59
C PRO A 45 3.27 11.10 -0.58
N TYR A 46 2.03 11.58 -0.37
CA TYR A 46 0.95 11.51 -1.35
C TYR A 46 0.85 12.77 -2.20
N ASP A 47 0.99 13.94 -1.58
CA ASP A 47 0.81 15.24 -2.25
C ASP A 47 2.10 16.09 -2.32
N TRP A 48 3.21 15.56 -1.77
CA TRP A 48 4.52 16.21 -1.71
C TRP A 48 4.51 17.57 -1.01
N GLY A 49 3.46 17.85 -0.25
CA GLY A 49 3.34 19.03 0.60
C GLY A 49 4.33 18.96 1.74
N ILE A 50 5.04 20.07 1.97
CA ILE A 50 5.96 20.22 3.09
C ILE A 50 5.22 20.94 4.21
N GLU A 51 5.18 20.35 5.38
CA GLU A 51 4.51 20.93 6.56
C GLU A 51 5.55 21.11 7.67
N VAL A 52 5.71 22.35 8.11
CA VAL A 52 6.63 22.75 9.18
C VAL A 52 5.82 23.29 10.34
N THR A 53 6.06 22.73 11.52
CA THR A 53 5.46 23.16 12.78
C THR A 53 6.53 23.77 13.67
N LEU A 54 6.23 24.96 14.20
CA LEU A 54 7.09 25.72 15.09
C LEU A 54 6.39 25.90 16.43
N LYS A 55 7.16 25.91 17.51
CA LYS A 55 6.65 26.44 18.77
C LYS A 55 6.58 27.96 18.67
N THR A 56 5.49 28.57 19.14
CA THR A 56 5.31 30.02 19.09
C THR A 56 6.51 30.75 19.70
N GLY A 57 7.09 31.68 18.92
CA GLY A 57 8.23 32.48 19.35
C GLY A 57 9.57 31.73 19.38
N TYR A 58 9.65 30.53 18.79
CA TYR A 58 10.89 29.77 18.73
C TYR A 58 12.00 30.54 17.97
N ASN A 59 13.18 30.58 18.59
CA ASN A 59 14.40 31.10 18.00
C ASN A 59 15.50 30.03 18.11
N PRO A 60 16.13 29.63 16.99
CA PRO A 60 17.27 28.70 17.02
C PRO A 60 18.52 29.26 17.72
N ILE A 61 18.58 30.57 17.96
CA ILE A 61 19.64 31.22 18.74
C ILE A 61 19.11 31.62 20.11
N GLN A 62 19.62 30.94 21.13
CA GLN A 62 19.25 31.08 22.54
C GLN A 62 20.43 31.51 23.42
N ASP A 63 21.68 31.38 22.92
CA ASP A 63 22.87 31.74 23.68
C ASP A 63 23.99 32.42 22.84
N LEU A 64 24.96 33.01 23.55
CA LEU A 64 26.11 33.72 22.97
C LEU A 64 26.99 32.84 22.05
N ARG A 65 26.99 31.52 22.23
CA ARG A 65 27.77 30.59 21.40
C ARG A 65 27.09 30.39 20.05
N GLN A 66 25.76 30.22 20.05
CA GLN A 66 24.93 30.18 18.84
C GLN A 66 25.00 31.50 18.08
N GLU A 67 24.93 32.65 18.77
CA GLU A 67 25.11 33.98 18.16
C GLU A 67 26.46 34.11 17.46
N ARG A 68 27.54 33.70 18.15
CA ARG A 68 28.89 33.77 17.58
C ARG A 68 29.04 32.84 16.38
N TYR A 69 28.48 31.63 16.45
CA TYR A 69 28.49 30.69 15.33
C TYR A 69 27.76 31.26 14.11
N ALA A 70 26.53 31.76 14.31
CA ALA A 70 25.73 32.38 13.25
C ALA A 70 26.47 33.56 12.60
N LYS A 71 27.10 34.43 13.40
CA LYS A 71 27.91 35.54 12.89
C LYS A 71 29.10 35.06 12.05
N LEU A 72 29.82 34.04 12.50
CA LEU A 72 30.99 33.50 11.77
C LEU A 72 30.60 32.80 10.47
N LYS A 73 29.46 32.10 10.47
CA LYS A 73 28.88 31.44 9.28
C LYS A 73 28.08 32.40 8.40
N LYS A 74 27.95 33.68 8.79
CA LYS A 74 27.21 34.73 8.09
C LYS A 74 25.72 34.38 7.90
N ILE A 75 25.14 33.67 8.86
CA ILE A 75 23.71 33.34 8.90
C ILE A 75 22.94 34.62 9.23
N LYS A 76 22.10 35.08 8.30
CA LYS A 76 21.30 36.30 8.48
C LYS A 76 20.04 36.06 9.29
N ASP A 77 19.38 34.94 9.01
CA ASP A 77 18.13 34.55 9.65
C ASP A 77 18.21 33.05 10.01
N PRO A 78 18.50 32.72 11.29
CA PRO A 78 18.68 31.35 11.73
C PRO A 78 17.43 30.49 11.58
N LEU A 79 16.25 31.08 11.82
CA LEU A 79 14.97 30.36 11.71
C LEU A 79 14.69 30.04 10.24
N GLU A 80 14.88 31.00 9.35
CA GLU A 80 14.76 30.76 7.91
C GLU A 80 15.77 29.72 7.42
N THR A 81 17.03 29.79 7.83
CA THR A 81 18.05 28.80 7.45
C THR A 81 17.66 27.40 7.92
N LEU A 82 17.18 27.26 9.17
CA LEU A 82 16.70 25.99 9.70
C LEU A 82 15.49 25.45 8.91
N VAL A 83 14.46 26.28 8.71
CA VAL A 83 13.22 25.91 8.01
C VAL A 83 13.50 25.49 6.57
N LEU A 84 14.33 26.23 5.84
CA LEU A 84 14.61 25.91 4.44
C LEU A 84 15.51 24.68 4.30
N GLN A 85 16.52 24.51 5.14
CA GLN A 85 17.46 23.40 4.98
C GLN A 85 16.96 22.10 5.61
N VAL A 86 16.51 22.15 6.86
CA VAL A 86 16.00 20.98 7.58
C VAL A 86 14.55 20.74 7.23
N GLY A 87 13.72 21.78 7.27
CA GLY A 87 12.29 21.63 7.01
C GLY A 87 11.92 21.34 5.56
N SER A 88 12.88 21.43 4.62
CA SER A 88 12.63 21.18 3.20
C SER A 88 13.72 20.36 2.53
N GLY A 89 14.96 20.85 2.54
CA GLY A 89 16.07 20.19 1.85
C GLY A 89 16.30 18.76 2.31
N HIS A 90 16.37 18.55 3.63
CA HIS A 90 16.55 17.25 4.25
C HIS A 90 15.37 16.31 3.96
N GLU A 91 14.13 16.75 4.23
CA GLU A 91 12.92 15.94 3.98
C GLU A 91 12.78 15.54 2.51
N VAL A 92 13.10 16.45 1.57
CA VAL A 92 13.07 16.18 0.13
C VAL A 92 14.21 15.23 -0.27
N ALA A 93 15.37 15.30 0.36
CA ALA A 93 16.50 14.43 0.08
C ALA A 93 16.27 12.96 0.47
N HIS A 94 15.31 12.67 1.35
CA HIS A 94 14.87 11.28 1.57
C HIS A 94 14.25 10.64 0.33
N TRP A 95 13.65 11.46 -0.54
CA TRP A 95 13.07 11.03 -1.80
C TRP A 95 14.08 11.23 -2.93
N GLU A 96 14.38 12.49 -3.24
CA GLU A 96 15.26 12.87 -4.35
C GLU A 96 15.55 14.38 -4.32
N LEU A 97 16.83 14.79 -4.26
CA LEU A 97 17.20 16.21 -4.24
C LEU A 97 18.24 16.53 -5.33
N PRO A 98 17.97 17.43 -6.31
CA PRO A 98 16.63 17.86 -6.71
C PRO A 98 15.87 16.69 -7.35
N PHE A 99 14.57 16.87 -7.54
CA PHE A 99 13.71 15.94 -8.25
C PHE A 99 14.27 15.62 -9.64
N GLY A 100 14.23 14.35 -10.03
CA GLY A 100 14.82 13.80 -11.25
C GLY A 100 16.32 13.47 -11.18
N SER A 101 17.01 13.66 -10.05
CA SER A 101 18.46 13.40 -9.92
C SER A 101 18.86 11.93 -9.70
N GLY A 102 17.93 11.07 -9.32
CA GLY A 102 18.12 9.72 -8.80
C GLY A 102 18.73 9.66 -7.39
N LYS A 103 19.03 10.82 -6.77
CA LYS A 103 19.80 10.94 -5.52
C LYS A 103 18.89 11.27 -4.34
N GLY A 104 18.31 10.25 -3.74
CA GLY A 104 17.72 10.31 -2.40
C GLY A 104 17.86 8.99 -1.68
N CYS A 105 17.68 9.00 -0.36
CA CYS A 105 17.78 7.80 0.47
C CYS A 105 16.76 7.88 1.62
N PRO A 106 15.79 6.97 1.72
CA PRO A 106 15.76 5.67 1.03
C PRO A 106 15.19 5.71 -0.40
N PHE A 107 14.77 6.86 -0.92
CA PHE A 107 14.13 7.07 -2.23
C PHE A 107 12.72 6.48 -2.36
N ASP A 108 12.53 5.22 -1.94
CA ASP A 108 11.25 4.51 -1.96
C ASP A 108 11.15 3.49 -0.81
N THR A 109 9.93 2.96 -0.61
CA THR A 109 9.62 2.01 0.48
C THR A 109 10.34 0.68 0.32
N TYR A 110 10.56 0.23 -0.92
CA TYR A 110 11.29 -1.01 -1.23
C TYR A 110 12.76 -0.92 -0.78
N ASN A 111 13.44 0.18 -1.07
CA ASN A 111 14.82 0.38 -0.63
C ASN A 111 14.92 0.61 0.88
N HIS A 112 13.96 1.32 1.49
CA HIS A 112 13.86 1.45 2.95
C HIS A 112 13.79 0.08 3.64
N ASP A 113 12.92 -0.82 3.16
CA ASP A 113 12.80 -2.18 3.69
C ASP A 113 14.12 -2.97 3.60
N LYS A 114 14.87 -2.81 2.51
CA LYS A 114 16.18 -3.44 2.34
C LYS A 114 17.26 -2.84 3.26
N ILE A 115 17.19 -1.54 3.54
CA ILE A 115 18.05 -0.89 4.53
C ILE A 115 17.74 -1.45 5.92
N VAL A 116 16.48 -1.50 6.33
CA VAL A 116 16.04 -2.06 7.62
C VAL A 116 16.49 -3.52 7.76
N GLU A 117 16.35 -4.33 6.70
CA GLU A 117 16.88 -5.70 6.67
C GLU A 117 18.40 -5.74 6.90
N GLY A 118 19.16 -4.86 6.22
CA GLY A 118 20.60 -4.71 6.42
C GLY A 118 20.96 -4.35 7.86
N ILE A 119 20.29 -3.36 8.44
CA ILE A 119 20.47 -2.96 9.85
C ILE A 119 20.23 -4.16 10.78
N LYS A 120 19.11 -4.88 10.63
CA LYS A 120 18.78 -6.04 11.47
C LYS A 120 19.83 -7.16 11.38
N LYS A 121 20.43 -7.38 10.21
CA LYS A 121 21.54 -8.34 10.03
C LYS A 121 22.81 -7.90 10.75
N GLY A 122 23.08 -6.59 10.80
CA GLY A 122 24.24 -6.03 11.50
C GLY A 122 24.09 -6.01 13.03
N LEU A 123 22.85 -6.04 13.53
CA LEU A 123 22.55 -5.97 14.96
C LEU A 123 22.47 -7.34 15.65
N PRO A 124 22.97 -7.46 16.89
CA PRO A 124 22.64 -8.57 17.77
C PRO A 124 21.11 -8.70 17.98
N LYS A 125 20.60 -9.93 18.12
CA LYS A 125 19.14 -10.20 18.28
C LYS A 125 18.48 -9.36 19.37
N ASN A 126 19.13 -9.19 20.52
CA ASN A 126 18.62 -8.40 21.65
C ASN A 126 18.62 -6.89 21.42
N LYS A 127 19.18 -6.40 20.30
CA LYS A 127 19.25 -4.98 19.92
C LYS A 127 18.45 -4.66 18.65
N GLN A 128 17.81 -5.66 18.02
CA GLN A 128 17.07 -5.45 16.78
C GLN A 128 15.84 -4.52 16.92
N GLN A 129 15.34 -4.31 18.15
CA GLN A 129 14.31 -3.30 18.42
C GLN A 129 14.74 -1.87 18.03
N PHE A 130 16.05 -1.60 17.97
CA PHE A 130 16.59 -0.29 17.56
C PHE A 130 16.79 -0.14 16.05
N ALA A 131 16.30 -1.10 15.25
CA ALA A 131 16.58 -1.13 13.82
C ALA A 131 15.99 0.06 13.05
N SER A 132 14.78 0.51 13.37
CA SER A 132 14.17 1.68 12.71
C SER A 132 14.99 2.95 12.99
N TYR A 133 15.33 3.21 14.27
CA TYR A 133 16.18 4.35 14.64
C TYR A 133 17.52 4.36 13.88
N LEU A 134 18.19 3.21 13.80
CA LEU A 134 19.46 3.09 13.10
C LEU A 134 19.33 3.16 11.57
N ALA A 135 18.20 2.71 11.01
CA ALA A 135 17.91 2.89 9.59
C ALA A 135 17.81 4.38 9.25
N ASN A 136 17.08 5.16 10.06
CA ASN A 136 16.97 6.60 9.87
C ASN A 136 18.33 7.29 10.03
N ALA A 137 19.13 6.90 11.03
CA ALA A 137 20.49 7.42 11.18
C ALA A 137 21.41 7.09 9.99
N PHE A 138 21.27 5.91 9.40
CA PHE A 138 21.99 5.53 8.20
C PHE A 138 21.52 6.36 6.99
N GLU A 139 20.22 6.48 6.78
CA GLU A 139 19.60 7.26 5.70
C GLU A 139 20.04 8.73 5.76
N ASP A 140 19.94 9.35 6.93
CA ASP A 140 20.38 10.73 7.22
C ASP A 140 21.86 10.93 6.93
N THR A 141 22.69 9.96 7.28
CA THR A 141 24.14 10.01 7.00
C THR A 141 24.43 10.10 5.51
N LEU A 142 23.59 9.51 4.65
CA LEU A 142 23.73 9.60 3.19
C LEU A 142 23.13 10.89 2.63
N ILE A 143 21.98 11.35 3.13
CA ILE A 143 21.29 12.52 2.57
C ILE A 143 21.84 13.86 3.05
N ASN A 144 22.40 13.96 4.25
CA ASN A 144 22.87 15.25 4.77
C ASN A 144 24.02 15.87 3.94
N PRO A 145 25.03 15.10 3.48
CA PRO A 145 26.01 15.61 2.52
C PRO A 145 25.37 16.08 1.21
N ARG A 146 24.27 15.44 0.77
CA ARG A 146 23.56 15.82 -0.45
C ARG A 146 22.85 17.16 -0.31
N VAL A 147 22.25 17.42 0.86
CA VAL A 147 21.69 18.74 1.19
C VAL A 147 22.79 19.80 1.16
N LYS A 148 23.95 19.52 1.79
CA LYS A 148 25.11 20.42 1.75
C LYS A 148 25.61 20.70 0.34
N GLU A 149 25.71 19.68 -0.52
CA GLU A 149 26.12 19.80 -1.91
C GLU A 149 25.17 20.72 -2.68
N TYR A 150 23.85 20.58 -2.46
CA TYR A 150 22.83 21.36 -3.15
C TYR A 150 22.76 22.82 -2.67
N PHE A 151 22.76 23.06 -1.36
CA PHE A 151 22.63 24.40 -0.78
C PHE A 151 23.96 25.17 -0.72
N GLY A 152 25.10 24.48 -0.77
CA GLY A 152 26.42 25.08 -0.58
C GLY A 152 26.77 25.32 0.90
N ASP A 153 25.81 25.25 1.82
CA ASP A 153 26.00 25.18 3.27
C ASP A 153 24.88 24.32 3.90
N PHE A 154 25.06 23.90 5.16
CA PHE A 154 24.01 23.16 5.88
C PHE A 154 23.98 23.52 7.37
N SER A 155 24.10 24.82 7.66
CA SER A 155 24.17 25.32 9.03
C SER A 155 22.88 25.17 9.84
N GLY A 156 21.73 25.06 9.18
CA GLY A 156 20.45 24.78 9.83
C GLY A 156 20.47 23.48 10.63
N THR A 157 20.99 22.40 10.03
CA THR A 157 21.17 21.11 10.72
C THR A 157 22.15 21.20 11.88
N ILE A 158 23.22 21.99 11.76
CA ILE A 158 24.17 22.19 12.85
C ILE A 158 23.51 22.87 14.06
N LEU A 159 22.65 23.86 13.82
CA LEU A 159 21.85 24.50 14.87
C LEU A 159 20.79 23.54 15.45
N PHE A 160 20.18 22.71 14.61
CA PHE A 160 19.21 21.69 15.03
C PHE A 160 19.84 20.68 16.00
N TRP A 161 20.96 20.04 15.60
CA TRP A 161 21.66 19.08 16.46
C TRP A 161 22.13 19.70 17.76
N ASP A 162 22.59 20.94 17.71
CA ASP A 162 22.97 21.65 18.91
C ASP A 162 21.80 21.87 19.88
N GLY A 163 20.62 22.23 19.35
CA GLY A 163 19.38 22.33 20.12
C GLY A 163 18.93 20.99 20.71
N GLU A 164 19.04 19.89 19.97
CA GLU A 164 18.76 18.54 20.51
C GLU A 164 19.71 18.18 21.65
N GLY A 165 20.99 18.52 21.54
CA GLY A 165 21.98 18.29 22.61
C GLY A 165 21.69 19.11 23.88
N GLN A 166 21.19 20.34 23.73
CA GLN A 166 20.73 21.16 24.85
C GLN A 166 19.47 20.57 25.50
N ARG A 167 18.47 20.20 24.69
CA ARG A 167 17.23 19.57 25.16
C ARG A 167 17.50 18.28 25.93
N THR A 168 18.32 17.38 25.38
CA THR A 168 18.69 16.13 26.06
C THR A 168 19.42 16.39 27.37
N GLN A 169 20.27 17.41 27.43
CA GLN A 169 20.92 17.80 28.67
C GLN A 169 19.93 18.33 29.72
N GLU A 170 18.95 19.13 29.32
CA GLU A 170 17.90 19.64 30.20
C GLU A 170 17.00 18.53 30.74
N GLU A 171 16.59 17.58 29.89
CA GLU A 171 15.68 16.49 30.25
C GLU A 171 16.35 15.40 31.10
N THR A 172 17.61 15.06 30.80
CA THR A 172 18.29 13.93 31.45
C THR A 172 19.27 14.34 32.55
N GLY A 173 19.67 15.62 32.59
CA GLY A 173 20.76 16.11 33.43
C GLY A 173 22.15 15.62 33.01
N LYS A 174 22.26 14.76 31.99
CA LYS A 174 23.55 14.31 31.44
C LYS A 174 24.04 15.34 30.44
N LYS A 175 25.34 15.61 30.43
CA LYS A 175 25.92 16.60 29.52
C LYS A 175 25.83 16.13 28.06
N GLY A 176 25.17 16.91 27.21
CA GLY A 176 25.23 16.80 25.76
C GLY A 176 24.57 15.54 25.20
N PHE A 177 25.18 15.00 24.15
CA PHE A 177 24.65 13.91 23.35
C PHE A 177 24.77 12.54 24.03
N THR A 178 23.82 11.66 23.75
CA THR A 178 23.96 10.22 23.96
C THR A 178 25.06 9.65 23.06
N PRO A 179 25.72 8.54 23.46
CA PRO A 179 26.86 8.00 22.70
C PRO A 179 26.55 7.70 21.23
N LEU A 180 25.37 7.14 20.96
CA LEU A 180 24.95 6.82 19.60
C LEU A 180 24.73 8.09 18.75
N TYR A 181 24.03 9.08 19.30
CA TYR A 181 23.76 10.33 18.59
C TYR A 181 25.06 11.12 18.33
N GLU A 182 25.98 11.13 19.30
CA GLU A 182 27.31 11.72 19.11
C GLU A 182 28.06 11.04 17.95
N ALA A 183 28.01 9.71 17.85
CA ALA A 183 28.64 8.98 16.75
C ALA A 183 28.03 9.37 15.40
N PHE A 184 26.70 9.41 15.31
CA PHE A 184 25.97 9.86 14.12
C PHE A 184 26.39 11.28 13.70
N VAL A 185 26.39 12.25 14.64
CA VAL A 185 26.80 13.63 14.37
C VAL A 185 28.26 13.70 13.92
N LYS A 186 29.17 12.95 14.56
CA LYS A 186 30.59 12.91 14.18
C LYS A 186 30.80 12.34 12.77
N VAL A 187 30.08 11.29 12.38
CA VAL A 187 30.16 10.73 11.01
C VAL A 187 29.68 11.77 9.99
N ASN A 188 28.58 12.48 10.26
CA ASN A 188 28.11 13.54 9.38
C ASN A 188 29.09 14.73 9.29
N LEU A 189 29.69 15.14 10.41
CA LEU A 189 30.72 16.19 10.43
C LEU A 189 32.00 15.78 9.71
N HIS A 190 32.32 14.49 9.65
CA HIS A 190 33.39 13.95 8.80
C HIS A 190 33.04 14.14 7.32
N LEU A 191 31.81 13.80 6.94
CA LEU A 191 31.36 13.88 5.55
C LEU A 191 31.27 15.32 5.03
N PHE A 192 30.73 16.26 5.79
CA PHE A 192 30.45 17.61 5.26
C PHE A 192 30.74 18.78 6.21
N GLY A 193 31.06 18.51 7.47
CA GLY A 193 31.24 19.54 8.49
C GLY A 193 32.56 20.30 8.35
N ASP A 194 32.51 21.62 8.45
CA ASP A 194 33.73 22.43 8.44
C ASP A 194 34.35 22.59 9.85
N ARG A 195 35.49 23.31 9.92
CA ARG A 195 36.18 23.56 11.18
C ARG A 195 35.31 24.29 12.21
N LEU A 196 34.47 25.23 11.78
CA LEU A 196 33.60 26.00 12.67
C LEU A 196 32.49 25.12 13.21
N ASP A 197 31.89 24.27 12.37
CA ASP A 197 30.83 23.32 12.75
C ASP A 197 31.36 22.34 13.81
N LYS A 198 32.54 21.75 13.55
CA LYS A 198 33.23 20.85 14.48
C LYS A 198 33.52 21.53 15.83
N ILE A 199 33.99 22.78 15.83
CA ILE A 199 34.27 23.52 17.09
C ILE A 199 32.97 23.85 17.83
N PHE A 200 31.93 24.23 17.10
CA PHE A 200 30.66 24.64 17.67
C PHE A 200 29.99 23.47 18.42
N LEU A 201 29.87 22.29 17.79
CA LEU A 201 29.20 21.12 18.38
C LEU A 201 29.99 20.40 19.48
N ARG A 202 31.31 20.66 19.62
CA ARG A 202 32.14 20.07 20.69
C ARG A 202 31.63 20.27 22.11
N ARG A 203 30.73 21.24 22.37
CA ARG A 203 30.13 21.36 23.71
C ARG A 203 29.28 20.16 24.10
N ASN A 204 28.66 19.52 23.12
CA ASN A 204 27.72 18.42 23.33
C ASN A 204 28.42 17.05 23.27
N PHE A 205 29.72 17.00 22.96
CA PHE A 205 30.47 15.75 22.88
C PHE A 205 30.87 15.25 24.27
N THR A 206 30.62 13.96 24.51
CA THR A 206 31.04 13.22 25.71
C THR A 206 32.53 12.89 25.68
N ASN A 207 33.16 12.84 24.49
CA ASN A 207 34.55 12.41 24.27
C ASN A 207 34.81 10.97 24.75
N ASN A 208 33.81 10.10 24.61
CA ASN A 208 33.94 8.68 24.92
C ASN A 208 34.72 7.93 23.82
N GLU A 209 35.79 7.22 24.19
CA GLU A 209 36.61 6.45 23.23
C GLU A 209 35.81 5.41 22.43
N LYS A 210 34.74 4.84 23.01
CA LYS A 210 33.86 3.91 22.29
C LYS A 210 33.16 4.58 21.11
N VAL A 211 32.79 5.84 21.26
CA VAL A 211 32.16 6.65 20.20
C VAL A 211 33.15 6.85 19.07
N ASP A 212 34.36 7.31 19.38
CA ASP A 212 35.40 7.55 18.36
C ASP A 212 35.79 6.27 17.63
N LYS A 213 35.83 5.12 18.33
CA LYS A 213 36.05 3.82 17.70
C LYS A 213 34.94 3.46 16.71
N ALA A 214 33.66 3.59 17.10
CA ALA A 214 32.53 3.31 16.22
C ALA A 214 32.51 4.22 14.98
N VAL A 215 32.78 5.53 15.17
CA VAL A 215 32.88 6.51 14.08
C VAL A 215 33.97 6.09 13.08
N ASN A 216 35.16 5.75 13.56
CA ASN A 216 36.27 5.31 12.71
C ASN A 216 35.95 4.00 11.97
N GLU A 217 35.28 3.06 12.63
CA GLU A 217 34.83 1.82 11.99
C GLU A 217 33.80 2.09 10.88
N VAL A 218 32.83 2.99 11.10
CA VAL A 218 31.87 3.38 10.05
C VAL A 218 32.58 4.02 8.87
N ILE A 219 33.42 5.03 9.11
CA ILE A 219 34.16 5.74 8.06
C ILE A 219 34.99 4.76 7.22
N LYS A 220 35.72 3.86 7.90
CA LYS A 220 36.58 2.87 7.23
C LYS A 220 35.77 1.82 6.46
N ASN A 221 34.73 1.25 7.07
CA ASN A 221 33.97 0.15 6.47
C ASN A 221 33.15 0.61 5.26
N LEU A 222 32.61 1.83 5.32
CA LEU A 222 31.82 2.42 4.24
C LEU A 222 32.67 3.25 3.26
N ASN A 223 33.99 3.35 3.49
CA ASN A 223 34.92 4.15 2.69
C ASN A 223 34.46 5.61 2.49
N LEU A 224 34.11 6.27 3.59
CA LEU A 224 33.57 7.62 3.59
C LEU A 224 34.69 8.66 3.47
N GLU A 225 34.70 9.39 2.36
CA GLU A 225 35.63 10.51 2.14
C GLU A 225 35.34 11.68 3.10
N GLU A 226 36.40 12.27 3.67
CA GLU A 226 36.26 13.47 4.49
C GLU A 226 35.92 14.67 3.60
N GLY A 227 34.86 15.42 3.93
CA GLY A 227 34.49 16.62 3.17
C GLY A 227 34.04 16.30 1.73
N ILE A 228 33.26 15.23 1.55
CA ILE A 228 32.79 14.75 0.25
C ILE A 228 32.11 15.86 -0.55
N ASN A 229 32.58 16.11 -1.78
CA ASN A 229 32.01 17.12 -2.68
C ASN A 229 31.07 16.52 -3.72
N ASP A 230 31.32 15.27 -4.15
CA ASP A 230 30.43 14.51 -5.03
C ASP A 230 29.80 13.36 -4.26
N THR A 231 28.51 13.49 -3.98
CA THR A 231 27.77 12.47 -3.21
C THR A 231 27.30 11.29 -4.04
N THR A 232 27.53 11.28 -5.35
CA THR A 232 27.06 10.20 -6.26
C THR A 232 27.38 8.79 -5.77
N PRO A 233 28.60 8.48 -5.24
CA PRO A 233 28.92 7.14 -4.76
C PRO A 233 28.04 6.66 -3.60
N LEU A 234 27.49 7.58 -2.79
CA LEU A 234 26.62 7.27 -1.65
C LEU A 234 25.24 6.77 -2.06
N PHE A 235 24.79 7.08 -3.29
CA PHE A 235 23.46 6.75 -3.80
C PHE A 235 23.43 5.50 -4.68
N ASN A 236 24.45 4.64 -4.57
CA ASN A 236 24.41 3.31 -5.17
C ASN A 236 23.48 2.37 -4.38
N LYS A 237 22.19 2.36 -4.76
CA LYS A 237 21.11 1.63 -4.07
C LYS A 237 21.40 0.15 -3.84
N SER A 238 22.14 -0.50 -4.75
CA SER A 238 22.48 -1.92 -4.62
C SER A 238 23.45 -2.21 -3.46
N GLN A 239 24.19 -1.20 -2.98
CA GLN A 239 25.14 -1.33 -1.88
C GLN A 239 24.52 -1.02 -0.51
N TRP A 240 23.39 -0.29 -0.48
CA TRP A 240 22.75 0.15 0.76
C TRP A 240 22.50 -0.97 1.78
N PRO A 241 22.03 -2.18 1.41
CA PRO A 241 21.80 -3.22 2.41
C PRO A 241 23.09 -3.65 3.13
N ARG A 242 24.20 -3.75 2.38
CA ARG A 242 25.52 -4.09 2.93
C ARG A 242 26.07 -2.94 3.76
N MET A 243 25.93 -1.70 3.28
CA MET A 243 26.38 -0.51 3.99
C MET A 243 25.62 -0.36 5.32
N ALA A 244 24.30 -0.53 5.31
CA ALA A 244 23.46 -0.53 6.50
C ALA A 244 23.90 -1.62 7.49
N GLU A 245 24.16 -2.85 7.03
CA GLU A 245 24.68 -3.92 7.90
C GLU A 245 26.00 -3.52 8.59
N GLN A 246 26.95 -2.97 7.83
CA GLN A 246 28.26 -2.56 8.36
C GLN A 246 28.13 -1.36 9.31
N TYR A 247 27.26 -0.41 8.99
CA TYR A 247 26.93 0.74 9.83
C TYR A 247 26.37 0.28 11.19
N ALA A 248 25.34 -0.57 11.15
CA ALA A 248 24.69 -1.11 12.35
C ALA A 248 25.66 -1.93 13.22
N ARG A 249 26.53 -2.73 12.59
CA ARG A 249 27.54 -3.52 13.31
C ARG A 249 28.51 -2.63 14.09
N ALA A 250 29.02 -1.57 13.47
CA ALA A 250 29.94 -0.62 14.11
C ALA A 250 29.25 0.18 15.24
N MET A 251 27.99 0.56 15.04
CA MET A 251 27.21 1.33 16.02
C MET A 251 26.63 0.47 17.15
N SER A 252 26.59 -0.85 17.01
CA SER A 252 25.87 -1.76 17.92
C SER A 252 26.28 -1.64 19.40
N ASN A 253 27.56 -1.36 19.68
CA ASN A 253 28.09 -1.21 21.03
C ASN A 253 27.68 0.11 21.72
N LEU A 254 27.10 1.05 20.98
CA LEU A 254 26.64 2.33 21.50
C LEU A 254 25.15 2.30 21.88
N LEU A 255 24.43 1.23 21.51
CA LEU A 255 23.01 1.02 21.81
C LEU A 255 22.73 0.53 23.25
N ASP A 256 23.72 0.54 24.13
CA ASP A 256 23.52 0.18 25.54
C ASP A 256 22.73 1.28 26.29
N GLU A 257 22.76 2.51 25.79
CA GLU A 257 21.94 3.63 26.26
C GLU A 257 20.96 4.02 25.14
N MET A 258 19.67 4.15 25.48
CA MET A 258 18.68 4.56 24.50
C MET A 258 18.92 6.02 24.09
N PRO A 259 19.01 6.31 22.77
CA PRO A 259 19.07 7.69 22.30
C PRO A 259 17.82 8.43 22.75
N GLN A 260 18.00 9.69 23.16
CA GLN A 260 16.90 10.57 23.60
C GLN A 260 16.67 11.71 22.60
N GLU A 261 17.63 11.92 21.71
CA GLU A 261 17.62 12.90 20.64
C GLU A 261 16.74 12.47 19.48
N ARG A 262 16.21 13.45 18.75
CA ARG A 262 15.53 13.20 17.48
C ARG A 262 16.55 13.21 16.34
N MET A 263 16.44 12.20 15.48
CA MET A 263 17.28 12.05 14.28
C MET A 263 16.91 13.07 13.21
N SER A 264 15.61 13.14 12.92
CA SER A 264 15.01 14.14 12.03
C SER A 264 14.14 15.11 12.82
N ALA A 265 13.75 16.20 12.16
CA ALA A 265 12.77 17.12 12.72
C ALA A 265 11.34 16.53 12.72
N TYR A 266 11.13 15.33 12.18
CA TYR A 266 9.81 14.72 12.13
C TYR A 266 9.22 14.50 13.54
N ASP A 267 7.98 14.91 13.73
CA ASP A 267 7.19 14.62 14.93
C ASP A 267 5.77 14.27 14.50
N SER A 268 5.36 13.02 14.71
CA SER A 268 3.98 12.58 14.48
C SER A 268 3.09 12.93 15.69
N GLY A 269 2.92 14.21 16.00
CA GLY A 269 2.08 14.64 17.12
C GLY A 269 0.62 14.89 16.71
N GLN A 270 -0.31 14.12 17.31
CA GLN A 270 -1.80 14.20 17.34
C GLN A 270 -2.62 13.37 16.34
N GLY A 271 -3.09 12.20 16.83
CA GLY A 271 -4.20 11.41 16.26
C GLY A 271 -4.50 10.11 17.04
N SER A 272 -5.32 10.21 18.10
CA SER A 272 -5.96 9.16 18.92
C SER A 272 -5.11 8.29 19.89
N PRO A 273 -5.53 8.15 21.17
CA PRO A 273 -4.90 7.28 22.14
C PRO A 273 -5.52 5.88 22.08
N GLU A 274 -4.78 4.90 21.56
CA GLU A 274 -4.88 3.50 22.00
C GLU A 274 -3.57 2.76 21.64
N ASP A 275 -2.82 2.44 22.69
CA ASP A 275 -1.77 1.41 22.80
C ASP A 275 -0.57 1.42 21.84
N SER A 276 0.39 2.31 22.10
CA SER A 276 1.72 1.95 22.66
C SER A 276 2.72 3.11 22.51
N LYS A 277 3.52 3.33 23.56
CA LYS A 277 4.51 4.42 23.68
C LYS A 277 5.78 4.12 22.87
N GLU A 278 5.71 4.26 21.55
CA GLU A 278 6.87 4.53 20.70
C GLU A 278 6.63 5.85 19.97
N LYS A 279 7.33 6.92 20.37
CA LYS A 279 7.36 8.18 19.62
C LYS A 279 7.89 7.88 18.22
N LYS A 280 7.11 8.14 17.16
CA LYS A 280 7.51 7.84 15.79
C LYS A 280 8.62 8.80 15.34
N SER A 281 9.82 8.28 15.12
CA SER A 281 10.98 9.04 14.65
C SER A 281 11.32 8.73 13.19
N GLY A 282 10.30 8.64 12.31
CA GLY A 282 10.47 8.18 10.93
C GLY A 282 10.33 9.27 9.88
N ASN A 283 11.05 9.13 8.75
CA ASN A 283 10.81 9.99 7.59
C ASN A 283 9.51 9.59 6.85
N GLY A 284 9.09 10.41 5.87
CA GLY A 284 7.87 10.17 5.11
C GLY A 284 7.84 8.83 4.36
N VAL A 285 9.00 8.26 4.02
CA VAL A 285 9.09 6.94 3.36
C VAL A 285 8.89 5.80 4.36
N GLU A 286 9.47 5.89 5.56
CA GLU A 286 9.22 4.94 6.64
C GLU A 286 7.72 4.88 6.99
N GLU A 287 7.05 6.02 7.15
CA GLU A 287 5.61 6.03 7.43
C GLU A 287 4.81 5.44 6.27
N LYS A 288 5.18 5.72 5.02
CA LYS A 288 4.56 5.07 3.87
C LYS A 288 4.75 3.55 3.91
N SER A 289 5.91 3.05 4.33
CA SER A 289 6.18 1.60 4.41
C SER A 289 5.25 0.84 5.37
N LYS A 290 4.67 1.54 6.36
CA LYS A 290 3.70 0.98 7.32
C LYS A 290 2.28 0.90 6.74
N SER A 291 1.99 1.63 5.66
CA SER A 291 0.70 1.62 4.96
C SER A 291 0.52 0.39 4.06
N ASN A 292 -0.73 0.08 3.69
CA ASN A 292 -1.01 -1.00 2.74
C ASN A 292 -0.35 -0.76 1.37
N GLU A 293 -0.33 0.48 0.89
CA GLU A 293 0.32 0.84 -0.38
C GLU A 293 1.84 0.64 -0.31
N GLY A 294 2.48 1.05 0.80
CA GLY A 294 3.92 0.83 0.98
C GLY A 294 4.27 -0.65 1.11
N LYS A 295 3.46 -1.45 1.82
CA LYS A 295 3.61 -2.91 1.85
C LYS A 295 3.48 -3.51 0.45
N GLU A 296 2.53 -3.05 -0.35
CA GLU A 296 2.36 -3.48 -1.75
C GLU A 296 3.59 -3.15 -2.60
N GLU A 297 4.14 -1.95 -2.49
CA GLU A 297 5.38 -1.54 -3.17
C GLU A 297 6.58 -2.43 -2.80
N ILE A 298 6.76 -2.73 -1.52
CA ILE A 298 7.82 -3.62 -1.03
C ILE A 298 7.66 -5.03 -1.61
N VAL A 299 6.46 -5.60 -1.46
CA VAL A 299 6.13 -6.97 -1.87
C VAL A 299 6.30 -7.14 -3.37
N TYR A 300 5.68 -6.27 -4.16
CA TYR A 300 5.73 -6.34 -5.61
C TYR A 300 7.14 -6.02 -6.13
N GLY A 301 7.84 -5.06 -5.51
CA GLY A 301 9.23 -4.72 -5.82
C GLY A 301 10.18 -5.91 -5.65
N ARG A 302 10.09 -6.61 -4.51
CA ARG A 302 10.88 -7.83 -4.24
C ARG A 302 10.56 -8.96 -5.20
N TYR A 303 9.27 -9.22 -5.44
CA TYR A 303 8.85 -10.25 -6.41
C TYR A 303 9.41 -9.98 -7.81
N LYS A 304 9.25 -8.74 -8.31
CA LYS A 304 9.73 -8.33 -9.64
C LYS A 304 11.25 -8.34 -9.76
N ALA A 305 11.96 -8.05 -8.67
CA ALA A 305 13.42 -8.10 -8.60
C ALA A 305 13.97 -9.55 -8.48
N GLY A 306 13.11 -10.56 -8.33
CA GLY A 306 13.53 -11.94 -8.12
C GLY A 306 14.17 -12.17 -6.75
N GLU A 307 13.76 -11.41 -5.74
CA GLU A 307 14.27 -11.47 -4.37
C GLU A 307 13.36 -12.27 -3.45
N THR A 308 13.88 -12.71 -2.30
CA THR A 308 13.08 -13.39 -1.29
C THR A 308 12.10 -12.41 -0.63
N GLN A 309 11.06 -12.97 -0.02
CA GLN A 309 10.14 -12.23 0.85
C GLN A 309 10.88 -11.39 1.88
N SER A 310 10.34 -10.21 2.20
CA SER A 310 10.87 -9.34 3.25
C SER A 310 10.80 -10.06 4.60
N PRO A 311 11.87 -10.07 5.40
CA PRO A 311 11.81 -10.56 6.77
C PRO A 311 11.08 -9.61 7.72
N ASN A 312 10.71 -8.40 7.26
CA ASN A 312 10.02 -7.38 8.05
C ASN A 312 8.49 -7.47 7.97
N ILE A 313 7.95 -8.29 7.06
CA ILE A 313 6.51 -8.47 6.83
C ILE A 313 6.18 -9.95 6.98
N GLU A 314 5.03 -10.32 7.55
CA GLU A 314 4.64 -11.72 7.64
C GLU A 314 4.48 -12.36 6.25
N SER A 315 4.92 -13.61 6.10
CA SER A 315 4.89 -14.32 4.80
C SER A 315 3.49 -14.37 4.18
N PHE A 316 2.45 -14.62 5.00
CA PHE A 316 1.07 -14.62 4.54
C PHE A 316 0.64 -13.25 4.01
N GLU A 317 0.93 -12.17 4.74
CA GLU A 317 0.58 -10.81 4.32
C GLU A 317 1.22 -10.46 2.97
N GLN A 318 2.48 -10.88 2.76
CA GLN A 318 3.19 -10.65 1.50
C GLN A 318 2.57 -11.42 0.33
N LEU A 319 2.25 -12.70 0.52
CA LEU A 319 1.59 -13.48 -0.53
C LEU A 319 0.19 -12.93 -0.83
N ASP A 320 -0.60 -12.60 0.20
CA ASP A 320 -1.92 -12.01 0.02
C ASP A 320 -1.87 -10.70 -0.77
N THR A 321 -0.97 -9.80 -0.37
CA THR A 321 -0.75 -8.52 -1.04
C THR A 321 -0.31 -8.72 -2.50
N LEU A 322 0.64 -9.64 -2.75
CA LEU A 322 1.11 -9.95 -4.10
C LEU A 322 -0.03 -10.43 -4.99
N TYR A 323 -0.84 -11.39 -4.53
CA TYR A 323 -1.93 -11.93 -5.34
C TYR A 323 -3.06 -10.93 -5.55
N GLN A 324 -3.37 -10.08 -4.57
CA GLN A 324 -4.31 -8.97 -4.78
C GLN A 324 -3.82 -8.05 -5.89
N LYS A 325 -2.52 -7.72 -5.91
CA LYS A 325 -1.93 -6.89 -6.96
C LYS A 325 -1.98 -7.58 -8.32
N LEU A 326 -1.51 -8.82 -8.43
CA LEU A 326 -1.52 -9.59 -9.68
C LEU A 326 -2.94 -9.78 -10.23
N ALA A 327 -3.94 -9.95 -9.37
CA ALA A 327 -5.32 -10.11 -9.81
C ALA A 327 -5.95 -8.82 -10.35
N GLN A 328 -5.40 -7.63 -10.05
CA GLN A 328 -5.84 -6.37 -10.65
C GLN A 328 -5.55 -6.31 -12.15
N ASP A 329 -4.50 -7.00 -12.61
CA ASP A 329 -4.10 -7.06 -14.02
C ASP A 329 -4.99 -7.99 -14.85
N ILE A 330 -5.84 -8.80 -14.19
CA ILE A 330 -6.82 -9.65 -14.88
C ILE A 330 -7.95 -8.74 -15.42
N PRO A 331 -8.17 -8.69 -16.75
CA PRO A 331 -9.13 -7.77 -17.34
C PRO A 331 -10.56 -8.15 -16.95
N VAL A 332 -11.16 -7.34 -16.08
CA VAL A 332 -12.57 -7.48 -15.68
C VAL A 332 -13.42 -6.41 -16.36
N LYS A 333 -14.37 -6.82 -17.19
CA LYS A 333 -15.42 -5.93 -17.70
C LYS A 333 -16.58 -5.87 -16.71
N VAL A 334 -16.72 -4.72 -16.05
CA VAL A 334 -17.86 -4.42 -15.16
C VAL A 334 -19.05 -4.00 -16.02
N GLU A 335 -20.22 -4.58 -15.76
CA GLU A 335 -21.44 -4.28 -16.51
C GLU A 335 -22.37 -3.48 -15.60
N ALA A 336 -22.79 -2.30 -16.05
CA ALA A 336 -23.71 -1.48 -15.28
C ALA A 336 -25.11 -2.11 -15.30
N ILE A 337 -25.59 -2.53 -14.13
CA ILE A 337 -26.94 -3.11 -13.96
C ILE A 337 -27.96 -1.97 -13.94
N THR A 338 -28.45 -1.58 -15.12
CA THR A 338 -29.46 -0.53 -15.25
C THR A 338 -30.68 -1.03 -16.01
N ARG A 339 -31.87 -0.67 -15.52
CA ARG A 339 -33.12 -0.81 -16.24
C ARG A 339 -33.45 0.49 -16.95
N GLU A 340 -33.80 0.40 -18.23
CA GLU A 340 -34.43 1.51 -18.94
C GLU A 340 -35.91 1.54 -18.55
N SER A 341 -36.35 2.70 -18.07
CA SER A 341 -37.72 2.99 -17.68
C SER A 341 -38.14 4.27 -18.40
N SER A 342 -39.42 4.36 -18.78
CA SER A 342 -40.00 5.56 -19.37
C SER A 342 -40.88 6.27 -18.35
N MET A 343 -40.70 7.58 -18.16
CA MET A 343 -41.59 8.39 -17.32
C MET A 343 -42.41 9.33 -18.21
N GLU A 344 -43.74 9.25 -18.09
CA GLU A 344 -44.63 10.23 -18.70
C GLU A 344 -44.64 11.51 -17.86
N ILE A 345 -44.28 12.63 -18.49
CA ILE A 345 -44.40 13.96 -17.89
C ILE A 345 -45.76 14.52 -18.29
N SER A 346 -46.50 15.01 -17.27
CA SER A 346 -47.79 15.66 -17.46
C SER A 346 -47.69 16.73 -18.57
N PRO A 347 -48.65 16.77 -19.50
CA PRO A 347 -48.54 17.62 -20.67
C PRO A 347 -48.47 19.10 -20.29
N LEU A 348 -47.35 19.73 -20.67
CA LEU A 348 -47.05 21.13 -20.36
C LEU A 348 -47.92 22.09 -21.17
N ASN A 349 -48.42 21.65 -22.34
CA ASN A 349 -49.19 22.45 -23.29
C ASN A 349 -50.54 21.81 -23.60
N TYR A 350 -51.52 22.67 -23.89
CA TYR A 350 -52.88 22.29 -24.26
C TYR A 350 -53.16 22.81 -25.68
N ARG A 351 -54.05 22.15 -26.41
CA ARG A 351 -54.56 22.59 -27.72
C ARG A 351 -56.09 22.70 -27.70
N PRO A 352 -56.74 23.35 -28.69
CA PRO A 352 -58.18 23.27 -28.85
C PRO A 352 -58.64 21.80 -28.98
N PHE A 353 -59.76 21.48 -28.33
CA PHE A 353 -60.43 20.18 -28.46
C PHE A 353 -60.92 19.96 -29.90
N ASP A 354 -60.65 18.77 -30.42
CA ASP A 354 -61.09 18.33 -31.73
C ASP A 354 -62.17 17.25 -31.56
N GLU A 355 -63.39 17.58 -31.96
CA GLU A 355 -64.56 16.73 -31.76
C GLU A 355 -64.50 15.40 -32.53
N GLU A 356 -63.71 15.31 -33.60
CA GLU A 356 -63.58 14.08 -34.39
C GLU A 356 -62.58 13.09 -33.78
N THR A 357 -61.56 13.59 -33.07
CA THR A 357 -60.41 12.77 -32.66
C THR A 357 -60.21 12.68 -31.14
N ASP A 358 -60.77 13.61 -30.36
CA ASP A 358 -60.51 13.71 -28.93
C ASP A 358 -61.59 13.08 -28.04
N ASN A 359 -61.16 12.59 -26.88
CA ASN A 359 -62.08 12.06 -25.88
C ASN A 359 -62.66 13.20 -25.02
N PRO A 360 -63.97 13.48 -25.06
CA PRO A 360 -64.57 14.61 -24.32
C PRO A 360 -64.40 14.49 -22.80
N LEU A 361 -64.12 13.30 -22.25
CA LEU A 361 -63.86 13.12 -20.82
C LEU A 361 -62.50 13.67 -20.36
N LYS A 362 -61.57 13.94 -21.29
CA LYS A 362 -60.22 14.43 -21.00
C LYS A 362 -60.07 15.95 -21.20
N ILE A 363 -61.16 16.65 -21.50
CA ILE A 363 -61.15 18.11 -21.61
C ILE A 363 -60.83 18.76 -20.27
N LYS A 364 -60.09 19.87 -20.31
CA LYS A 364 -59.81 20.68 -19.14
C LYS A 364 -60.75 21.86 -19.10
N THR A 365 -61.84 21.73 -18.34
CA THR A 365 -62.90 22.73 -18.21
C THR A 365 -62.46 24.06 -17.62
N SER A 366 -61.26 24.14 -17.04
CA SER A 366 -60.67 25.37 -16.50
C SER A 366 -59.77 26.13 -17.48
N LYS A 367 -59.61 25.66 -18.72
CA LYS A 367 -58.81 26.33 -19.76
C LYS A 367 -59.57 26.38 -21.09
N PHE A 368 -59.48 27.52 -21.76
CA PHE A 368 -60.22 27.79 -22.99
C PHE A 368 -59.31 28.37 -24.06
N PHE A 369 -59.63 28.04 -25.30
CA PHE A 369 -59.04 28.64 -26.49
C PHE A 369 -60.12 29.39 -27.26
N PHE A 370 -59.73 30.50 -27.87
CA PHE A 370 -60.59 31.27 -28.74
C PHE A 370 -59.94 31.30 -30.13
N ASP A 371 -60.66 30.78 -31.11
CA ASP A 371 -60.22 30.75 -32.52
C ASP A 371 -61.34 31.30 -33.43
N GLU A 372 -61.13 31.22 -34.74
CA GLU A 372 -62.05 31.75 -35.76
C GLU A 372 -63.42 31.04 -35.77
N ASN A 373 -63.51 29.83 -35.20
CA ASN A 373 -64.73 29.05 -35.04
C ASN A 373 -65.40 29.26 -33.67
N GLY A 374 -64.80 30.09 -32.80
CA GLY A 374 -65.36 30.51 -31.53
C GLY A 374 -64.65 29.91 -30.32
N PHE A 375 -65.44 29.45 -29.35
CA PHE A 375 -64.96 29.04 -28.03
C PHE A 375 -64.73 27.53 -27.97
N ASN A 376 -63.50 27.12 -27.66
CA ASN A 376 -63.11 25.71 -27.56
C ASN A 376 -62.53 25.36 -26.19
N PHE A 377 -62.87 24.17 -25.69
CA PHE A 377 -62.27 23.63 -24.47
C PHE A 377 -60.82 23.19 -24.73
N ALA A 378 -59.96 23.32 -23.71
CA ALA A 378 -58.58 22.85 -23.80
C ALA A 378 -58.49 21.33 -23.71
N TYR A 379 -57.75 20.70 -24.62
CA TYR A 379 -57.36 19.30 -24.59
C TYR A 379 -55.85 19.16 -24.37
N PRO A 380 -55.38 18.29 -23.46
CA PRO A 380 -53.95 18.10 -23.23
C PRO A 380 -53.26 17.54 -24.48
N ASN A 381 -52.11 18.09 -24.86
CA ASN A 381 -51.26 17.46 -25.86
C ASN A 381 -50.75 16.10 -25.34
N GLN A 382 -50.22 15.25 -26.23
CA GLN A 382 -49.61 13.98 -25.81
C GLN A 382 -48.52 14.23 -24.75
N PRO A 383 -48.46 13.40 -23.69
CA PRO A 383 -47.45 13.54 -22.67
C PRO A 383 -46.05 13.40 -23.28
N LEU A 384 -45.09 14.16 -22.75
CA LEU A 384 -43.69 13.98 -23.11
C LEU A 384 -43.17 12.77 -22.34
N THR A 385 -42.74 11.74 -23.06
CA THR A 385 -42.07 10.59 -22.45
C THR A 385 -40.57 10.84 -22.40
N ILE A 386 -39.97 10.72 -21.22
CA ILE A 386 -38.52 10.72 -21.06
C ILE A 386 -38.07 9.31 -20.67
N ASP A 387 -37.17 8.75 -21.47
CA ASP A 387 -36.47 7.51 -21.12
C ASP A 387 -35.34 7.82 -20.15
N TYR A 388 -35.26 7.04 -19.07
CA TYR A 388 -34.23 7.19 -18.04
C TYR A 388 -33.75 5.83 -17.54
N LYS A 389 -32.48 5.79 -17.13
CA LYS A 389 -31.84 4.58 -16.59
C LYS A 389 -31.95 4.56 -15.08
N GLN A 390 -32.65 3.56 -14.54
CA GLN A 390 -32.72 3.28 -13.11
C GLN A 390 -31.72 2.19 -12.73
N LYS A 391 -31.01 2.37 -11.61
CA LYS A 391 -30.27 1.27 -10.98
C LYS A 391 -31.29 0.29 -10.39
N VAL A 392 -31.20 -0.98 -10.77
CA VAL A 392 -32.10 -2.04 -10.28
C VAL A 392 -31.63 -2.53 -8.91
N GLN A 393 -32.56 -2.78 -7.98
CA GLN A 393 -32.25 -3.48 -6.74
C GLN A 393 -31.99 -4.98 -7.01
N ARG A 394 -30.95 -5.51 -6.37
CA ARG A 394 -30.37 -6.83 -6.62
C ARG A 394 -31.37 -7.96 -6.33
N LYS A 395 -31.45 -8.96 -7.22
CA LYS A 395 -31.95 -10.30 -6.88
C LYS A 395 -30.95 -10.99 -5.96
N ALA A 396 -31.40 -11.97 -5.16
CA ALA A 396 -30.51 -12.83 -4.39
C ALA A 396 -29.51 -13.50 -5.37
N PHE A 397 -28.22 -13.25 -5.19
CA PHE A 397 -27.17 -13.90 -5.98
C PHE A 397 -26.90 -15.29 -5.39
N PRO A 398 -26.54 -16.28 -6.22
CA PRO A 398 -26.07 -17.55 -5.69
C PRO A 398 -24.80 -17.32 -4.87
N ASN A 399 -24.64 -18.02 -3.74
CA ASN A 399 -23.39 -17.94 -3.01
C ASN A 399 -22.26 -18.55 -3.83
N LEU A 400 -21.03 -18.06 -3.66
CA LEU A 400 -19.86 -18.78 -4.14
C LEU A 400 -19.51 -19.83 -3.09
N SER A 401 -20.28 -20.91 -3.07
CA SER A 401 -20.23 -21.88 -1.98
C SER A 401 -18.97 -22.72 -1.96
N LEU A 402 -18.35 -22.93 -3.12
CA LEU A 402 -17.13 -23.71 -3.16
C LEU A 402 -16.24 -23.39 -4.36
N ILE A 403 -15.02 -22.91 -4.10
CA ILE A 403 -13.90 -23.21 -4.98
C ILE A 403 -13.16 -24.41 -4.39
N TRP A 404 -13.16 -25.49 -5.14
CA TRP A 404 -12.56 -26.77 -4.78
C TRP A 404 -11.22 -26.93 -5.49
N LEU A 405 -10.14 -26.67 -4.77
CA LEU A 405 -8.80 -26.59 -5.34
C LEU A 405 -7.93 -27.75 -4.87
N ASP A 406 -7.41 -28.47 -5.85
CA ASP A 406 -6.40 -29.51 -5.62
C ASP A 406 -5.13 -28.87 -5.03
N ALA A 407 -4.70 -29.40 -3.89
CA ALA A 407 -3.50 -29.00 -3.17
C ALA A 407 -2.51 -30.17 -3.04
N SER A 408 -2.60 -31.16 -3.93
CA SER A 408 -1.69 -32.30 -4.00
C SER A 408 -0.31 -31.92 -4.52
N GLY A 409 0.68 -32.80 -4.31
CA GLY A 409 2.06 -32.54 -4.71
C GLY A 409 2.25 -32.23 -6.21
N SER A 410 1.40 -32.75 -7.09
CA SER A 410 1.47 -32.48 -8.55
C SER A 410 1.13 -31.03 -8.88
N MET A 411 0.29 -30.37 -8.08
CA MET A 411 -0.09 -28.97 -8.25
C MET A 411 1.08 -27.99 -8.00
N ALA A 412 2.13 -28.42 -7.28
CA ALA A 412 3.35 -27.64 -7.09
C ALA A 412 4.27 -27.60 -8.33
N SER A 413 3.99 -28.41 -9.35
CA SER A 413 4.68 -28.38 -10.64
C SER A 413 3.99 -27.42 -11.61
N GLY A 414 4.70 -26.95 -12.63
CA GLY A 414 4.06 -26.25 -13.75
C GLY A 414 3.35 -27.23 -14.70
N ILE A 415 2.44 -26.74 -15.54
CA ILE A 415 1.77 -27.57 -16.55
C ILE A 415 2.78 -28.23 -17.49
N ASN A 416 3.86 -27.51 -17.83
CA ASN A 416 4.98 -28.02 -18.64
C ASN A 416 6.11 -28.64 -17.79
N GLY A 417 5.88 -28.89 -16.50
CA GLY A 417 6.88 -29.37 -15.53
C GLY A 417 7.75 -28.28 -14.89
N ASP A 418 7.85 -27.08 -15.48
CA ASP A 418 8.57 -25.93 -14.89
C ASP A 418 7.69 -25.19 -13.87
N SER A 419 7.99 -25.33 -12.57
CA SER A 419 7.30 -24.59 -11.50
C SER A 419 7.69 -23.10 -11.45
N GLY A 420 8.71 -22.69 -12.19
CA GLY A 420 9.26 -21.34 -12.13
C GLY A 420 10.02 -21.05 -10.83
N SER A 421 10.15 -19.78 -10.49
CA SER A 421 10.91 -19.32 -9.33
C SER A 421 10.17 -19.57 -8.02
N LYS A 422 10.85 -20.24 -7.09
CA LYS A 422 10.37 -20.45 -5.71
C LYS A 422 10.91 -19.43 -4.71
N ILE A 423 11.59 -18.38 -5.19
CA ILE A 423 12.29 -17.42 -4.33
C ILE A 423 11.28 -16.61 -3.49
N PHE A 424 10.18 -16.16 -4.11
CA PHE A 424 9.15 -15.38 -3.44
C PHE A 424 7.86 -16.17 -3.18
N ILE A 425 7.40 -16.94 -4.17
CA ILE A 425 6.22 -17.80 -4.07
C ILE A 425 6.70 -19.22 -3.73
N PRO A 426 6.42 -19.76 -2.54
CA PRO A 426 7.06 -21.01 -2.07
C PRO A 426 6.85 -22.22 -2.99
N TYR A 427 5.72 -22.27 -3.69
CA TYR A 427 5.35 -23.34 -4.61
C TYR A 427 5.68 -23.03 -6.08
N GLY A 428 6.22 -21.86 -6.39
CA GLY A 428 6.68 -21.49 -7.72
C GLY A 428 5.70 -20.60 -8.49
N ASP A 429 6.21 -19.54 -9.09
CA ASP A 429 5.47 -18.53 -9.86
C ASP A 429 4.92 -19.01 -11.22
N LYS A 430 5.18 -20.27 -11.60
CA LYS A 430 4.56 -20.95 -12.76
C LYS A 430 3.89 -22.26 -12.40
N SER A 431 3.74 -22.57 -11.11
CA SER A 431 3.06 -23.78 -10.68
C SER A 431 1.57 -23.75 -11.02
N LYS A 432 0.96 -24.92 -11.21
CA LYS A 432 -0.50 -25.06 -11.40
C LYS A 432 -1.26 -24.43 -10.24
N TYR A 433 -0.77 -24.65 -9.01
CA TYR A 433 -1.34 -24.07 -7.80
C TYR A 433 -1.29 -22.54 -7.81
N HIS A 434 -0.19 -21.93 -8.26
CA HIS A 434 -0.10 -20.47 -8.41
C HIS A 434 -1.22 -19.91 -9.30
N PHE A 435 -1.44 -20.50 -10.47
CA PHE A 435 -2.50 -20.05 -11.38
C PHE A 435 -3.91 -20.29 -10.84
N GLY A 436 -4.12 -21.40 -10.10
CA GLY A 436 -5.38 -21.67 -9.41
C GLY A 436 -5.68 -20.63 -8.32
N VAL A 437 -4.69 -20.32 -7.48
CA VAL A 437 -4.78 -19.27 -6.45
C VAL A 437 -5.02 -17.91 -7.11
N LEU A 438 -4.26 -17.55 -8.15
CA LEU A 438 -4.44 -16.30 -8.89
C LEU A 438 -5.85 -16.20 -9.50
N GLY A 439 -6.38 -17.29 -10.03
CA GLY A 439 -7.76 -17.36 -10.51
C GLY A 439 -8.80 -17.13 -9.41
N CYS A 440 -8.57 -17.64 -8.20
CA CYS A 440 -9.44 -17.37 -7.05
C CYS A 440 -9.45 -15.88 -6.70
N TYR A 441 -8.28 -15.22 -6.67
CA TYR A 441 -8.20 -13.77 -6.49
C TYR A 441 -8.82 -13.00 -7.65
N GLY A 442 -8.73 -13.51 -8.89
CA GLY A 442 -9.41 -12.94 -10.05
C GLY A 442 -10.93 -12.97 -9.92
N ILE A 443 -11.49 -14.10 -9.46
CA ILE A 443 -12.92 -14.26 -9.14
C ILE A 443 -13.34 -13.26 -8.06
N GLU A 444 -12.58 -13.16 -6.98
CA GLU A 444 -12.85 -12.18 -5.91
C GLU A 444 -12.83 -10.74 -6.46
N ASN A 445 -11.81 -10.38 -7.23
CA ASN A 445 -11.69 -9.06 -7.84
C ASN A 445 -12.89 -8.76 -8.75
N PHE A 446 -13.34 -9.73 -9.54
CA PHE A 446 -14.55 -9.62 -10.35
C PHE A 446 -15.80 -9.35 -9.49
N LEU A 447 -16.04 -10.18 -8.48
CA LEU A 447 -17.21 -10.07 -7.61
C LEU A 447 -17.21 -8.77 -6.80
N ILE A 448 -16.04 -8.30 -6.36
CA ILE A 448 -15.86 -7.02 -5.68
C ILE A 448 -16.16 -5.85 -6.63
N LYS A 449 -15.58 -5.85 -7.84
CA LYS A 449 -15.77 -4.78 -8.84
C LYS A 449 -17.22 -4.70 -9.34
N GLN A 450 -17.90 -5.83 -9.47
CA GLN A 450 -19.34 -5.88 -9.76
C GLN A 450 -20.22 -5.54 -8.55
N GLY A 451 -19.60 -5.39 -7.38
CA GLY A 451 -20.28 -5.10 -6.12
C GLY A 451 -21.08 -6.27 -5.57
N ILE A 452 -20.94 -7.50 -6.10
CA ILE A 452 -21.66 -8.72 -5.68
C ILE A 452 -21.11 -9.25 -4.35
N ALA A 453 -19.79 -9.17 -4.15
CA ALA A 453 -19.08 -9.77 -3.02
C ALA A 453 -19.68 -9.53 -1.63
N PRO A 454 -20.19 -8.33 -1.26
CA PRO A 454 -20.78 -8.09 0.06
C PRO A 454 -22.10 -8.85 0.34
N TYR A 455 -22.69 -9.50 -0.66
CA TYR A 455 -24.03 -10.11 -0.58
C TYR A 455 -24.03 -11.62 -0.76
N ILE A 456 -22.85 -12.23 -0.83
CA ILE A 456 -22.67 -13.67 -1.00
C ILE A 456 -21.70 -14.20 0.05
N GLU A 457 -21.84 -15.48 0.36
CA GLU A 457 -20.82 -16.20 1.11
C GLU A 457 -19.73 -16.73 0.17
N PHE A 458 -18.52 -16.85 0.71
CA PHE A 458 -17.35 -17.42 0.05
C PHE A 458 -16.97 -18.71 0.74
N GLY A 459 -16.91 -19.81 -0.02
CA GLY A 459 -16.41 -21.09 0.44
C GLY A 459 -15.22 -21.58 -0.37
N MET A 460 -14.24 -22.15 0.33
CA MET A 460 -13.03 -22.72 -0.24
C MET A 460 -12.79 -24.10 0.38
N ALA A 461 -12.62 -25.11 -0.47
CA ALA A 461 -12.11 -26.41 -0.06
C ALA A 461 -10.76 -26.68 -0.71
N LEU A 462 -9.81 -27.11 0.11
CA LEU A 462 -8.53 -27.63 -0.35
C LEU A 462 -8.55 -29.14 -0.15
N PHE A 463 -8.20 -29.89 -1.19
CA PHE A 463 -8.06 -31.34 -1.07
C PHE A 463 -6.64 -31.78 -1.40
N SER A 464 -6.10 -32.59 -0.51
CA SER A 464 -4.91 -33.39 -0.74
C SER A 464 -5.10 -34.68 0.05
N GLY A 465 -4.25 -35.01 1.02
CA GLY A 465 -4.40 -36.24 1.82
C GLY A 465 -5.71 -36.26 2.62
N GLU A 466 -6.19 -35.07 2.97
CA GLU A 466 -7.49 -34.79 3.58
C GLU A 466 -8.16 -33.62 2.83
N THR A 467 -9.50 -33.53 2.93
CA THR A 467 -10.25 -32.36 2.45
C THR A 467 -10.50 -31.41 3.62
N ARG A 468 -10.03 -30.17 3.49
CA ARG A 468 -10.27 -29.10 4.46
C ARG A 468 -11.21 -28.07 3.82
N PHE A 469 -12.13 -27.52 4.61
CA PHE A 469 -13.10 -26.54 4.13
C PHE A 469 -13.18 -25.31 5.04
N LYS A 470 -13.41 -24.15 4.43
CA LYS A 470 -13.69 -22.91 5.13
C LYS A 470 -14.72 -22.09 4.37
N LYS A 471 -15.74 -21.61 5.09
CA LYS A 471 -16.78 -20.70 4.61
C LYS A 471 -16.79 -19.43 5.45
N GLY A 472 -17.23 -18.33 4.86
CA GLY A 472 -17.49 -17.09 5.57
C GLY A 472 -18.12 -16.03 4.67
N ASP A 473 -18.50 -14.91 5.28
CA ASP A 473 -19.02 -13.75 4.56
C ASP A 473 -17.87 -12.88 3.98
N TYR A 474 -18.22 -11.70 3.49
CA TYR A 474 -17.24 -10.74 2.98
C TYR A 474 -16.17 -10.32 4.00
N ASN A 475 -16.51 -10.25 5.30
CA ASN A 475 -15.57 -9.86 6.36
C ASN A 475 -14.61 -11.00 6.71
N ASP A 476 -15.00 -12.25 6.45
CA ASP A 476 -14.18 -13.43 6.64
C ASP A 476 -13.21 -13.72 5.48
N LEU A 477 -13.27 -12.94 4.38
CA LEU A 477 -12.37 -13.11 3.24
C LEU A 477 -10.89 -13.27 3.65
N PRO A 478 -10.28 -12.40 4.49
CA PRO A 478 -8.88 -12.57 4.90
C PRO A 478 -8.57 -13.94 5.50
N LYS A 479 -9.52 -14.53 6.25
CA LYS A 479 -9.38 -15.87 6.83
C LYS A 479 -9.44 -16.98 5.78
N ILE A 480 -10.19 -16.78 4.70
CA ILE A 480 -10.29 -17.67 3.54
C ILE A 480 -9.03 -17.54 2.67
N ARG A 481 -8.54 -16.30 2.46
CA ARG A 481 -7.27 -16.03 1.77
C ARG A 481 -6.10 -16.74 2.46
N LYS A 482 -6.01 -16.61 3.80
CA LYS A 482 -5.00 -17.31 4.60
C LYS A 482 -5.09 -18.83 4.48
N PHE A 483 -6.31 -19.35 4.37
CA PHE A 483 -6.54 -20.78 4.20
C PHE A 483 -6.02 -21.29 2.84
N ARG A 484 -6.34 -20.61 1.72
CA ARG A 484 -5.86 -21.00 0.39
C ARG A 484 -4.36 -20.80 0.15
N LEU A 485 -3.68 -19.97 0.95
CA LEU A 485 -2.24 -19.75 0.82
C LEU A 485 -1.40 -20.78 1.59
N ASN A 486 -2.03 -21.79 2.20
CA ASN A 486 -1.36 -22.82 2.99
C ASN A 486 -1.72 -24.27 2.57
N PRO A 487 -1.29 -24.70 1.37
CA PRO A 487 -1.46 -26.08 0.87
C PRO A 487 -0.58 -27.12 1.58
N ASP A 488 -1.04 -28.38 1.64
CA ASP A 488 -0.37 -29.47 2.38
C ASP A 488 0.42 -30.47 1.50
N TRP A 489 0.29 -30.41 0.17
CA TRP A 489 1.09 -31.16 -0.82
C TRP A 489 1.08 -32.69 -0.74
N ASN A 490 0.02 -33.28 -0.18
CA ASN A 490 -0.10 -34.74 -0.01
C ASN A 490 -0.71 -35.43 -1.25
N VAL A 491 -1.07 -36.72 -1.12
CA VAL A 491 -1.79 -37.52 -2.15
C VAL A 491 -3.20 -36.98 -2.37
N THR A 492 -3.83 -37.18 -3.53
CA THR A 492 -5.16 -36.63 -3.85
C THR A 492 -6.31 -37.51 -3.34
N ASN A 493 -6.91 -37.15 -2.20
CA ASN A 493 -8.07 -37.79 -1.59
C ASN A 493 -9.21 -36.79 -1.34
N LEU A 494 -10.45 -37.24 -1.50
CA LEU A 494 -11.64 -36.44 -1.22
C LEU A 494 -12.41 -36.96 -0.01
N ASP A 495 -13.05 -36.05 0.73
CA ASP A 495 -13.98 -36.41 1.80
C ASP A 495 -15.36 -35.86 1.46
N ALA A 496 -16.29 -36.72 1.00
CA ALA A 496 -17.64 -36.28 0.64
C ALA A 496 -18.41 -35.68 1.82
N SER A 497 -18.09 -36.06 3.06
CA SER A 497 -18.75 -35.49 4.23
C SER A 497 -18.41 -34.02 4.44
N VAL A 498 -17.18 -33.62 4.11
CA VAL A 498 -16.72 -32.22 4.14
C VAL A 498 -17.31 -31.45 2.96
N LEU A 499 -17.39 -32.05 1.77
CA LEU A 499 -18.03 -31.42 0.61
C LEU A 499 -19.53 -31.21 0.80
N LYS A 500 -20.20 -32.13 1.50
CA LYS A 500 -21.60 -31.98 1.86
C LYS A 500 -21.84 -30.76 2.76
N GLN A 501 -20.91 -30.47 3.67
CA GLN A 501 -20.96 -29.23 4.45
C GLN A 501 -20.75 -28.01 3.54
N ALA A 502 -19.80 -28.11 2.60
CA ALA A 502 -19.47 -27.04 1.67
C ALA A 502 -20.58 -26.71 0.66
N LEU A 503 -21.31 -27.72 0.19
CA LEU A 503 -22.35 -27.66 -0.84
C LEU A 503 -23.77 -27.75 -0.25
N SER A 504 -23.93 -27.40 1.02
CA SER A 504 -25.20 -27.58 1.76
C SER A 504 -26.32 -26.59 1.35
N GLY A 505 -26.02 -25.57 0.54
CA GLY A 505 -27.03 -24.67 -0.02
C GLY A 505 -27.55 -25.15 -1.37
N GLU A 506 -28.83 -24.89 -1.67
CA GLU A 506 -29.45 -25.19 -2.96
C GLU A 506 -29.29 -23.98 -3.90
N GLY A 507 -28.81 -24.22 -5.12
CA GLY A 507 -28.64 -23.18 -6.14
C GLY A 507 -27.36 -22.33 -5.98
N ASP A 508 -26.39 -22.79 -5.19
CA ASP A 508 -25.10 -22.13 -5.05
C ASP A 508 -24.15 -22.46 -6.23
N PHE A 509 -23.08 -21.69 -6.39
CA PHE A 509 -22.05 -21.94 -7.40
C PHE A 509 -20.83 -22.66 -6.82
N ALA A 510 -20.46 -23.77 -7.45
CA ALA A 510 -19.30 -24.60 -7.15
C ALA A 510 -18.39 -24.73 -8.37
N LEU A 511 -17.10 -24.46 -8.17
CA LEU A 511 -16.06 -24.59 -9.18
C LEU A 511 -14.97 -25.52 -8.65
N SER A 512 -14.62 -26.56 -9.40
CA SER A 512 -13.56 -27.49 -9.01
C SER A 512 -12.39 -27.49 -9.99
N ILE A 513 -11.19 -27.72 -9.48
CA ILE A 513 -9.93 -27.65 -10.23
C ILE A 513 -9.02 -28.77 -9.76
N SER A 514 -8.55 -29.61 -10.68
CA SER A 514 -7.57 -30.67 -10.42
C SER A 514 -6.66 -30.93 -11.62
N ASP A 515 -5.50 -31.53 -11.39
CA ASP A 515 -4.57 -31.96 -12.42
C ASP A 515 -4.43 -33.48 -12.56
N GLY A 516 -5.20 -34.28 -11.81
CA GLY A 516 -5.05 -35.73 -11.80
C GLY A 516 -6.25 -36.49 -11.23
N ASP A 517 -6.14 -37.82 -11.19
CA ASP A 517 -7.18 -38.67 -10.62
C ASP A 517 -7.28 -38.49 -9.11
N VAL A 518 -8.52 -38.53 -8.61
CA VAL A 518 -8.80 -38.65 -7.19
C VAL A 518 -8.75 -40.12 -6.81
N SER A 519 -7.89 -40.48 -5.84
CA SER A 519 -7.60 -41.88 -5.52
C SER A 519 -8.82 -42.66 -5.03
N ASN A 520 -9.76 -41.99 -4.36
CA ASN A 520 -10.99 -42.56 -3.82
C ASN A 520 -12.25 -42.12 -4.58
N TRP A 521 -12.12 -41.68 -5.84
CA TRP A 521 -13.25 -41.22 -6.64
C TRP A 521 -14.41 -42.22 -6.67
N ASP A 522 -14.11 -43.51 -6.90
CA ASP A 522 -15.13 -44.54 -7.02
C ASP A 522 -15.98 -44.74 -5.76
N SER A 523 -15.44 -44.46 -4.56
CA SER A 523 -16.23 -44.56 -3.32
C SER A 523 -17.09 -43.32 -3.06
N GLU A 524 -16.63 -42.14 -3.49
CA GLU A 524 -17.29 -40.86 -3.18
C GLU A 524 -18.26 -40.39 -4.28
N LYS A 525 -18.12 -40.89 -5.51
CA LYS A 525 -18.79 -40.31 -6.70
C LYS A 525 -20.31 -40.22 -6.61
N GLU A 526 -20.99 -41.19 -6.02
CA GLU A 526 -22.45 -41.19 -5.89
C GLU A 526 -22.96 -40.13 -4.89
N GLU A 527 -22.20 -39.83 -3.84
CA GLU A 527 -22.54 -38.76 -2.91
C GLU A 527 -22.23 -37.40 -3.55
N ILE A 528 -21.08 -37.26 -4.20
CA ILE A 528 -20.69 -36.04 -4.91
C ILE A 528 -21.70 -35.69 -6.01
N LYS A 529 -22.15 -36.67 -6.80
CA LYS A 529 -23.17 -36.47 -7.84
C LYS A 529 -24.43 -35.80 -7.28
N LYS A 530 -24.95 -36.29 -6.16
CA LYS A 530 -26.14 -35.71 -5.52
C LYS A 530 -25.93 -34.28 -5.08
N LEU A 531 -24.73 -33.94 -4.59
CA LEU A 531 -24.40 -32.59 -4.13
C LEU A 531 -24.25 -31.59 -5.29
N ILE A 532 -23.67 -32.01 -6.41
CA ILE A 532 -23.44 -31.13 -7.56
C ILE A 532 -24.70 -30.96 -8.42
N GLU A 533 -25.60 -31.95 -8.48
CA GLU A 533 -26.88 -31.84 -9.21
C GLU A 533 -27.82 -30.76 -8.63
N GLN A 534 -27.63 -30.38 -7.36
CA GLN A 534 -28.40 -29.36 -6.66
C GLN A 534 -27.83 -27.94 -6.82
N ASN A 535 -26.69 -27.80 -7.51
CA ASN A 535 -25.89 -26.58 -7.55
C ASN A 535 -25.41 -26.25 -8.97
N TYR A 536 -25.05 -24.98 -9.22
CA TYR A 536 -24.31 -24.64 -10.43
C TYR A 536 -22.89 -25.17 -10.31
N TYR A 537 -22.52 -26.14 -11.15
CA TYR A 537 -21.22 -26.80 -11.05
C TYR A 537 -20.41 -26.66 -12.35
N ALA A 538 -19.11 -26.47 -12.21
CA ALA A 538 -18.14 -26.60 -13.29
C ALA A 538 -16.83 -27.23 -12.79
N HIS A 539 -16.17 -27.96 -13.67
CA HIS A 539 -14.85 -28.55 -13.40
C HIS A 539 -13.82 -28.09 -14.43
N ILE A 540 -12.63 -27.74 -13.94
CA ILE A 540 -11.46 -27.43 -14.76
C ILE A 540 -10.41 -28.53 -14.53
N GLN A 541 -10.15 -29.31 -15.58
CA GLN A 541 -9.10 -30.31 -15.61
C GLN A 541 -7.83 -29.69 -16.20
N LEU A 542 -6.73 -29.74 -15.45
CA LEU A 542 -5.40 -29.38 -15.92
C LEU A 542 -4.77 -30.62 -16.57
N GLY A 543 -4.46 -30.55 -17.86
CA GLY A 543 -3.91 -31.69 -18.60
C GLY A 543 -4.97 -32.64 -19.15
N SER A 544 -4.70 -33.95 -19.14
CA SER A 544 -5.55 -34.98 -19.76
C SER A 544 -6.78 -35.33 -18.91
N GLY A 545 -7.77 -35.97 -19.54
CA GLY A 545 -8.94 -36.51 -18.84
C GLY A 545 -8.59 -37.60 -17.83
N THR A 546 -9.42 -37.65 -16.79
CA THR A 546 -9.43 -38.58 -15.65
C THR A 546 -10.76 -39.32 -15.59
N SER A 547 -10.83 -40.38 -14.79
CA SER A 547 -12.10 -41.10 -14.56
C SER A 547 -13.21 -40.17 -14.03
N MET A 548 -12.84 -39.25 -13.13
CA MET A 548 -13.72 -38.18 -12.65
C MET A 548 -14.26 -37.30 -13.78
N THR A 549 -13.42 -36.87 -14.73
CA THR A 549 -13.89 -36.03 -15.84
C THR A 549 -14.83 -36.76 -16.79
N GLU A 550 -14.66 -38.08 -16.96
CA GLU A 550 -15.55 -38.89 -17.79
C GLU A 550 -16.93 -39.02 -17.13
N ASP A 551 -16.96 -39.32 -15.83
CA ASP A 551 -18.18 -39.39 -15.03
C ASP A 551 -18.91 -38.03 -15.00
N LEU A 552 -18.20 -36.93 -14.77
CA LEU A 552 -18.78 -35.58 -14.79
C LEU A 552 -19.45 -35.25 -16.13
N LYS A 553 -18.79 -35.56 -17.25
CA LYS A 553 -19.38 -35.36 -18.58
C LYS A 553 -20.60 -36.25 -18.79
N TYR A 554 -20.55 -37.50 -18.34
CA TYR A 554 -21.68 -38.43 -18.41
C TYR A 554 -22.89 -37.91 -17.62
N TRP A 555 -22.65 -37.21 -16.50
CA TRP A 555 -23.70 -36.55 -15.72
C TRP A 555 -24.17 -35.21 -16.31
N GLY A 556 -23.62 -34.78 -17.45
CA GLY A 556 -23.98 -33.52 -18.11
C GLY A 556 -23.33 -32.28 -17.47
N MET A 557 -22.30 -32.46 -16.63
CA MET A 557 -21.60 -31.35 -15.98
C MET A 557 -20.55 -30.72 -16.91
N PRO A 558 -20.41 -29.39 -16.93
CA PRO A 558 -19.37 -28.71 -17.71
C PRO A 558 -17.95 -29.10 -17.24
N VAL A 559 -17.16 -29.62 -18.17
CA VAL A 559 -15.74 -29.94 -17.96
C VAL A 559 -14.90 -29.16 -18.98
N PHE A 560 -13.97 -28.36 -18.48
CA PHE A 560 -13.05 -27.57 -19.27
C PHE A 560 -11.63 -28.09 -19.13
N TYR A 561 -10.92 -28.23 -20.24
CA TYR A 561 -9.52 -28.66 -20.26
C TYR A 561 -8.60 -27.48 -20.47
N VAL A 562 -7.56 -27.38 -19.64
CA VAL A 562 -6.59 -26.29 -19.70
C VAL A 562 -5.18 -26.84 -19.83
N ASN A 563 -4.44 -26.27 -20.80
CA ASN A 563 -3.06 -26.64 -21.10
C ASN A 563 -2.05 -25.51 -20.77
N SER A 564 -2.52 -24.36 -20.29
CA SER A 564 -1.65 -23.24 -19.89
C SER A 564 -2.17 -22.55 -18.61
N GLY A 565 -1.25 -22.06 -17.79
CA GLY A 565 -1.61 -21.43 -16.52
C GLY A 565 -2.36 -20.10 -16.68
N GLU A 566 -1.99 -19.31 -17.68
CA GLU A 566 -2.66 -18.03 -17.95
C GLU A 566 -4.10 -18.22 -18.41
N ASP A 567 -4.37 -19.29 -19.17
CA ASP A 567 -5.72 -19.63 -19.60
C ASP A 567 -6.58 -20.08 -18.42
N LEU A 568 -6.00 -20.77 -17.42
CA LEU A 568 -6.70 -21.18 -16.20
C LEU A 568 -7.30 -19.98 -15.48
N THR A 569 -6.49 -18.96 -15.22
CA THR A 569 -6.92 -17.77 -14.48
C THR A 569 -8.05 -17.03 -15.21
N LYS A 570 -7.95 -16.85 -16.53
CA LYS A 570 -9.00 -16.21 -17.34
C LYS A 570 -10.27 -17.03 -17.37
N LEU A 571 -10.15 -18.34 -17.61
CA LEU A 571 -11.27 -19.27 -17.66
C LEU A 571 -12.05 -19.30 -16.34
N MET A 572 -11.36 -19.32 -15.19
CA MET A 572 -12.01 -19.26 -13.88
C MET A 572 -12.90 -18.02 -13.75
N VAL A 573 -12.39 -16.85 -14.13
CA VAL A 573 -13.14 -15.59 -14.11
C VAL A 573 -14.30 -15.60 -15.11
N ASP A 574 -14.09 -16.14 -16.32
CA ASP A 574 -15.11 -16.22 -17.36
C ASP A 574 -16.25 -17.17 -16.98
N ILE A 575 -15.95 -18.32 -16.38
CA ILE A 575 -16.96 -19.25 -15.85
C ILE A 575 -17.78 -18.54 -14.78
N THR A 576 -17.13 -17.90 -13.79
CA THR A 576 -17.86 -17.13 -12.76
C THR A 576 -18.69 -16.03 -13.39
N LYS A 577 -18.14 -15.25 -14.32
CA LYS A 577 -18.87 -14.19 -15.00
C LYS A 577 -20.13 -14.75 -15.65
N ASN A 578 -20.01 -15.83 -16.41
CA ASN A 578 -21.14 -16.45 -17.12
C ASN A 578 -22.18 -17.02 -16.16
N THR A 579 -21.78 -17.60 -15.03
CA THR A 579 -22.72 -18.09 -14.01
C THR A 579 -23.51 -16.95 -13.36
N TYR A 580 -22.86 -15.81 -13.06
CA TYR A 580 -23.53 -14.67 -12.42
C TYR A 580 -24.27 -13.76 -13.41
N HIS A 581 -23.95 -13.81 -14.70
CA HIS A 581 -24.53 -12.94 -15.73
C HIS A 581 -26.08 -12.97 -15.79
N PRO A 582 -26.77 -14.13 -15.71
CA PRO A 582 -28.24 -14.19 -15.69
C PRO A 582 -28.89 -13.55 -14.46
N PHE A 583 -28.15 -13.42 -13.35
CA PHE A 583 -28.62 -12.74 -12.14
C PHE A 583 -28.40 -11.23 -12.20
N VAL A 584 -27.53 -10.82 -13.13
CA VAL A 584 -27.19 -9.42 -13.41
C VAL A 584 -28.11 -8.85 -14.50
N GLN A 585 -28.53 -9.64 -15.49
CA GLN A 585 -29.47 -9.21 -16.53
C GLN A 585 -30.87 -9.77 -16.27
N GLU A 586 -31.88 -8.91 -16.10
CA GLU A 586 -33.25 -9.39 -16.27
C GLU A 586 -33.55 -9.64 -17.75
N ALA A 587 -34.03 -10.84 -18.07
CA ALA A 587 -34.58 -11.15 -19.37
C ALA A 587 -35.72 -10.17 -19.67
N ASN A 588 -35.65 -9.49 -20.81
CA ASN A 588 -36.79 -8.77 -21.37
C ASN A 588 -37.96 -9.75 -21.47
N LYS A 589 -38.94 -9.62 -20.56
CA LYS A 589 -40.24 -10.28 -20.65
C LYS A 589 -41.29 -9.25 -20.97
#